data_AF-A0A1I5THE9-F1
#
_entry.id   AF-A0A1I5THE9-F1
#
_cell.length_a   1.000
_cell.length_b   1.000
_cell.length_c   1.000
_cell.angle_alpha   90.00
_cell.angle_beta   90.00
_cell.angle_gamma   90.00
#
_symmetry.space_group_name_H-M   'P 1'
#
loop_
_entity.id
_entity.type
_entity.pdbx_description
1 polymer ?
#
loop_
_entity_poly.entity_id
_entity_poly.type
_entity_poly.pdbx_seq_one_letter_code
_entity_poly.pdbx_strand_id
1 'polypeptide(L)'
;MSTTCWRKPVAIEQGLTLPQAVDRLFGIPLARHPVLRNAVNTLVKAMSQAKQLKLEEESIASASGRNRWTLPRSELIGLNNAILLHGVFGEPKVVIRIFSQPKERRQHAEWARSLLLERQSVASLGLISRELLRFLDLLDSAADLKQERLPNPFENALPQMGLGDYGGNLLKALATQTAALSMGDSMMVHYFNGELEQAYAAAIGLQTDNPLLRQYRQLILDAYQEAKDFDDLLDAWR
;
A
#
# COMPACT_ATOMS: atom_id res chain seq x y z
N MET A 1 34.80 48.93 -12.44
CA MET A 1 35.24 47.59 -12.89
C MET A 1 34.43 46.57 -12.11
N SER A 2 33.51 45.88 -12.80
CA SER A 2 32.60 44.88 -12.24
C SER A 2 33.33 43.60 -11.85
N THR A 3 32.96 43.02 -10.70
CA THR A 3 33.12 41.59 -10.42
C THR A 3 31.81 41.05 -9.89
N THR A 4 30.86 40.82 -10.79
CA THR A 4 29.67 40.03 -10.49
C THR A 4 30.11 38.57 -10.41
N CYS A 5 30.31 38.08 -9.19
CA CYS A 5 30.55 36.67 -8.92
C CYS A 5 29.29 35.89 -9.31
N TRP A 6 29.31 35.27 -10.48
CA TRP A 6 28.28 34.32 -10.88
C TRP A 6 28.38 33.09 -9.97
N ARG A 7 27.59 33.06 -8.90
CA ARG A 7 27.25 31.80 -8.23
C ARG A 7 26.51 30.95 -9.27
N LYS A 8 27.13 29.84 -9.68
CA LYS A 8 26.44 28.79 -10.43
C LYS A 8 25.16 28.44 -9.67
N PRO A 9 23.96 28.45 -10.30
CA PRO A 9 22.80 27.85 -9.67
C PRO A 9 23.15 26.39 -9.38
N VAL A 10 23.02 25.98 -8.11
CA VAL A 10 23.02 24.58 -7.73
C VAL A 10 21.97 23.92 -8.63
N ALA A 11 22.37 22.93 -9.43
CA ALA A 11 21.44 22.17 -10.24
C ALA A 11 20.43 21.54 -9.27
N ILE A 12 19.25 22.13 -9.16
CA ILE A 12 18.11 21.52 -8.49
C ILE A 12 17.90 20.22 -9.27
N GLU A 13 18.13 19.07 -8.63
CA GLU A 13 17.89 17.79 -9.28
C GLU A 13 16.42 17.77 -9.73
N GLN A 14 16.20 17.86 -11.04
CA GLN A 14 14.85 17.96 -11.59
C GLN A 14 14.00 16.79 -11.10
N GLY A 15 12.83 17.10 -10.54
CA GLY A 15 11.90 16.09 -10.04
C GLY A 15 11.38 15.21 -11.19
N LEU A 16 10.99 13.98 -10.87
CA LEU A 16 10.40 13.07 -11.85
C LEU A 16 8.88 13.24 -11.85
N THR A 17 8.22 13.22 -13.01
CA THR A 17 6.77 13.01 -12.96
C THR A 17 6.44 11.61 -12.50
N LEU A 18 5.22 11.42 -12.02
CA LEU A 18 4.74 10.13 -11.59
C LEU A 18 4.90 9.03 -12.67
N PRO A 19 4.58 9.26 -13.97
CA PRO A 19 4.88 8.27 -15.01
C PRO A 19 6.37 7.97 -15.17
N GLN A 20 7.25 8.97 -15.10
CA GLN A 20 8.70 8.77 -15.20
C GLN A 20 9.25 8.01 -13.98
N ALA A 21 8.72 8.30 -12.79
CA ALA A 21 9.11 7.62 -11.55
C ALA A 21 8.69 6.14 -11.59
N VAL A 22 7.46 5.83 -11.99
CA VAL A 22 6.99 4.44 -12.08
C VAL A 22 7.74 3.65 -13.16
N ASP A 23 7.96 4.25 -14.33
CA ASP A 23 8.75 3.62 -15.40
C ASP A 23 10.19 3.33 -14.93
N ARG A 24 10.81 4.27 -14.22
CA ARG A 24 12.15 4.06 -13.63
C ARG A 24 12.18 2.98 -12.55
N LEU A 25 11.14 2.88 -11.73
CA LEU A 25 11.10 1.97 -10.59
C LEU A 25 10.76 0.53 -10.98
N PHE A 26 9.93 0.35 -11.99
CA PHE A 26 9.33 -0.94 -12.34
C PHE A 26 9.45 -1.31 -13.83
N GLY A 27 9.94 -0.42 -14.70
CA GLY A 27 9.95 -0.63 -16.15
C GLY A 27 8.56 -0.64 -16.78
N ILE A 28 7.56 -0.07 -16.09
CA ILE A 28 6.15 -0.12 -16.50
C ILE A 28 5.70 1.27 -17.01
N PRO A 29 5.37 1.39 -18.31
CA PRO A 29 4.86 2.63 -18.86
C PRO A 29 3.39 2.86 -18.45
N LEU A 30 3.14 3.72 -17.46
CA LEU A 30 1.79 4.01 -16.94
C LEU A 30 0.74 4.37 -18.02
N ALA A 31 1.16 5.00 -19.12
CA ALA A 31 0.27 5.37 -20.22
C ALA A 31 -0.43 4.14 -20.85
N ARG A 32 0.20 2.96 -20.80
CA ARG A 32 -0.35 1.71 -21.34
C ARG A 32 -1.24 0.95 -20.35
N HIS A 33 -1.28 1.37 -19.08
CA HIS A 33 -1.97 0.68 -18.00
C HIS A 33 -2.90 1.65 -17.24
N PRO A 34 -4.08 1.98 -17.78
CA PRO A 34 -4.96 3.00 -17.21
C PRO A 34 -5.46 2.65 -15.80
N VAL A 35 -5.69 1.37 -15.50
CA VAL A 35 -6.11 0.90 -14.16
C VAL A 35 -4.99 1.15 -13.14
N LEU A 36 -3.77 0.69 -13.43
CA LEU A 36 -2.59 0.96 -12.60
C LEU A 36 -2.36 2.46 -12.43
N ARG A 37 -2.45 3.24 -13.51
CA ARG A 37 -2.29 4.70 -13.46
C ARG A 37 -3.29 5.34 -12.50
N ASN A 38 -4.56 4.95 -12.56
CA ASN A 38 -5.58 5.48 -11.67
C ASN A 38 -5.33 5.08 -10.21
N ALA A 39 -4.99 3.81 -9.95
CA ALA A 39 -4.64 3.32 -8.62
C ALA A 39 -3.45 4.09 -8.02
N VAL A 40 -2.36 4.25 -8.78
CA VAL A 40 -1.17 4.97 -8.34
C VAL A 40 -1.48 6.46 -8.12
N ASN A 41 -2.27 7.11 -8.99
CA ASN A 41 -2.68 8.50 -8.79
C ASN A 41 -3.47 8.69 -7.48
N THR A 42 -4.45 7.81 -7.22
CA THR A 42 -5.24 7.83 -5.98
C THR A 42 -4.35 7.62 -4.76
N LEU A 43 -3.46 6.64 -4.80
CA LEU A 43 -2.49 6.36 -3.75
C LEU A 43 -1.59 7.57 -3.46
N VAL A 44 -0.96 8.13 -4.49
CA VAL A 44 -0.04 9.28 -4.36
C VAL A 44 -0.77 10.50 -3.80
N LYS A 45 -2.00 10.76 -4.25
CA LYS A 45 -2.83 11.84 -3.70
C LYS A 45 -3.08 11.64 -2.20
N ALA A 46 -3.52 10.45 -1.80
CA ALA A 46 -3.80 10.14 -0.40
C ALA A 46 -2.54 10.24 0.48
N MET A 47 -1.41 9.71 0.02
CA MET A 47 -0.14 9.77 0.75
C MET A 47 0.42 11.19 0.86
N SER A 48 0.24 12.01 -0.18
CA SER A 48 0.62 13.43 -0.14
C SER A 48 -0.21 14.20 0.89
N GLN A 49 -1.54 13.98 0.91
CA GLN A 49 -2.42 14.56 1.93
C GLN A 49 -2.05 14.12 3.35
N ALA A 50 -1.67 12.85 3.53
CA ALA A 50 -1.22 12.31 4.80
C ALA A 50 0.25 12.66 5.15
N LYS A 51 0.92 13.50 4.35
CA LYS A 51 2.33 13.91 4.52
C LYS A 51 3.31 12.73 4.56
N GLN A 52 2.94 11.60 3.94
CA GLN A 52 3.82 10.43 3.81
C GLN A 52 4.69 10.48 2.58
N LEU A 53 4.31 11.26 1.56
CA LEU A 53 5.06 11.45 0.34
C LEU A 53 5.02 12.92 -0.08
N LYS A 54 6.17 13.52 -0.38
CA LYS A 54 6.24 14.94 -0.77
C LYS A 54 6.19 15.08 -2.30
N LEU A 55 5.30 15.96 -2.79
CA LEU A 55 5.31 16.40 -4.19
C LEU A 55 5.72 17.87 -4.24
N GLU A 56 6.44 18.23 -5.29
CA GLU A 56 6.88 19.59 -5.55
C GLU A 56 6.14 20.14 -6.77
N GLU A 57 5.73 21.40 -6.67
CA GLU A 57 5.07 22.09 -7.76
C GLU A 57 6.13 22.83 -8.57
N GLU A 58 6.36 22.38 -9.79
CA GLU A 58 7.22 23.08 -10.75
C GLU A 58 6.35 24.01 -11.60
N SER A 59 6.60 25.31 -11.46
CA SER A 59 6.02 26.31 -12.36
C SER A 59 6.71 26.19 -13.71
N ILE A 60 5.98 25.68 -14.70
CA ILE A 60 6.47 25.70 -16.08
C ILE A 60 6.15 27.09 -16.62
N ALA A 61 7.19 27.82 -17.03
CA ALA A 61 7.05 29.02 -17.86
C ALA A 61 6.55 28.63 -19.27
N SER A 62 5.29 28.23 -19.35
CA SER A 62 4.57 27.85 -20.56
C SER A 62 3.34 28.73 -20.67
N ALA A 63 3.00 29.15 -21.89
CA ALA A 63 1.84 30.00 -22.20
C ALA A 63 0.49 29.46 -21.68
N SER A 64 0.44 28.19 -21.24
CA SER A 64 -0.75 27.55 -20.66
C SER A 64 -0.88 27.70 -19.14
N GLY A 65 0.13 28.20 -18.41
CA GLY A 65 0.08 28.38 -16.95
C GLY A 65 -0.19 27.11 -16.13
N ARG A 66 -0.02 25.91 -16.72
CA ARG A 66 -0.26 24.64 -16.01
C ARG A 66 0.95 24.30 -15.12
N ASN A 67 0.69 24.24 -13.83
CA ASN A 67 1.64 23.75 -12.85
C ASN A 67 1.81 22.22 -13.02
N ARG A 68 3.05 21.75 -12.89
CA ARG A 68 3.39 20.33 -13.00
C ARG A 68 3.86 19.84 -11.65
N TRP A 69 3.20 18.79 -11.15
CA TRP A 69 3.62 18.10 -9.94
C TRP A 69 4.75 17.13 -10.27
N THR A 70 5.87 17.24 -9.54
CA THR A 70 7.02 16.36 -9.64
C THR A 70 7.33 15.72 -8.29
N LEU A 71 7.93 14.55 -8.36
CA LEU A 71 8.40 13.76 -7.24
C LEU A 71 9.91 13.97 -7.09
N PRO A 72 10.38 14.50 -5.94
CA PRO A 72 11.79 14.56 -5.64
C PRO A 72 12.42 13.16 -5.64
N ARG A 73 13.70 13.06 -6.03
CA ARG A 73 14.39 11.76 -6.05
C ARG A 73 14.47 11.10 -4.68
N SER A 74 14.51 11.90 -3.61
CA SER A 74 14.48 11.41 -2.22
C SER A 74 13.21 10.61 -1.90
N GLU A 75 12.11 10.86 -2.60
CA GLU A 75 10.82 10.21 -2.35
C GLU A 75 10.63 8.93 -3.18
N LEU A 76 11.60 8.55 -4.03
CA LEU A 76 11.49 7.38 -4.91
C LEU A 76 11.36 6.07 -4.13
N ILE A 77 12.06 5.94 -3.00
CA ILE A 77 11.98 4.74 -2.15
C ILE A 77 10.59 4.64 -1.52
N GLY A 78 10.10 5.75 -0.94
CA GLY A 78 8.75 5.83 -0.39
C GLY A 78 7.68 5.49 -1.43
N LEU A 79 7.79 6.03 -2.66
CA LEU A 79 6.87 5.69 -3.76
C LEU A 79 6.95 4.21 -4.15
N ASN A 80 8.16 3.65 -4.27
CA ASN A 80 8.34 2.24 -4.61
C ASN A 80 7.62 1.33 -3.59
N ASN A 81 7.89 1.58 -2.31
CA ASN A 81 7.32 0.82 -1.21
C ASN A 81 5.80 0.98 -1.15
N ALA A 82 5.29 2.20 -1.34
CA ALA A 82 3.87 2.47 -1.37
C ALA A 82 3.13 1.68 -2.47
N ILE A 83 3.68 1.64 -3.67
CA ILE A 83 3.07 0.92 -4.80
C ILE A 83 3.04 -0.59 -4.55
N LEU A 84 4.12 -1.15 -3.99
CA LEU A 84 4.16 -2.57 -3.62
C LEU A 84 3.15 -2.89 -2.52
N LEU A 85 3.10 -2.09 -1.46
CA LEU A 85 2.16 -2.25 -0.37
C LEU A 85 0.72 -2.10 -0.84
N HIS A 86 0.43 -1.14 -1.73
CA HIS A 86 -0.89 -1.01 -2.33
C HIS A 86 -1.28 -2.24 -3.17
N GLY A 87 -0.32 -2.92 -3.79
CA GLY A 87 -0.60 -4.15 -4.56
C GLY A 87 -0.94 -5.33 -3.65
N VAL A 88 -0.31 -5.38 -2.48
CA VAL A 88 -0.58 -6.40 -1.46
C VAL A 88 -1.91 -6.11 -0.75
N PHE A 89 -2.11 -4.88 -0.30
CA PHE A 89 -3.16 -4.51 0.66
C PHE A 89 -4.36 -3.76 0.05
N GLY A 90 -4.26 -3.30 -1.19
CA GLY A 90 -5.35 -2.69 -1.97
C GLY A 90 -5.77 -1.27 -1.57
N GLU A 91 -5.59 -0.88 -0.31
CA GLU A 91 -6.20 0.35 0.22
C GLU A 91 -5.15 1.41 0.60
N PRO A 92 -5.23 2.65 0.05
CA PRO A 92 -4.30 3.72 0.40
C PRO A 92 -4.23 4.05 1.90
N LYS A 93 -5.36 3.95 2.62
CA LYS A 93 -5.40 4.17 4.08
C LYS A 93 -4.56 3.14 4.84
N VAL A 94 -4.61 1.87 4.42
CA VAL A 94 -3.79 0.79 5.00
C VAL A 94 -2.31 1.07 4.72
N VAL A 95 -1.96 1.47 3.50
CA VAL A 95 -0.58 1.85 3.16
C VAL A 95 -0.10 3.00 4.06
N ILE A 96 -0.91 4.05 4.25
CA ILE A 96 -0.55 5.17 5.14
C ILE A 96 -0.29 4.68 6.57
N ARG A 97 -1.15 3.83 7.12
CA ARG A 97 -0.97 3.25 8.47
C ARG A 97 0.30 2.42 8.57
N ILE A 98 0.60 1.60 7.57
CA ILE A 98 1.85 0.83 7.50
C ILE A 98 3.10 1.73 7.53
N PHE A 99 3.03 2.91 6.90
CA PHE A 99 4.14 3.88 6.93
C PHE A 99 4.26 4.60 8.28
N SER A 100 3.15 4.91 8.94
CA SER A 100 3.15 5.75 10.15
C SER A 100 3.14 4.99 11.47
N GLN A 101 2.72 3.73 11.48
CA GLN A 101 2.45 2.98 12.70
C GLN A 101 3.21 1.64 12.74
N PRO A 102 4.38 1.58 13.41
CA PRO A 102 5.20 0.38 13.45
C PRO A 102 4.50 -0.86 14.01
N LYS A 103 3.60 -0.69 15.00
CA LYS A 103 2.84 -1.81 15.59
C LYS A 103 1.85 -2.39 14.58
N GLU A 104 1.03 -1.54 13.95
CA GLU A 104 0.10 -1.98 12.91
C GLU A 104 0.84 -2.57 11.70
N ARG A 105 2.00 -2.00 11.33
CA ARG A 105 2.84 -2.55 10.27
C ARG A 105 3.21 -4.00 10.53
N ARG A 106 3.65 -4.35 11.74
CA ARG A 106 3.97 -5.74 12.11
C ARG A 106 2.75 -6.65 12.03
N GLN A 107 1.61 -6.20 12.54
CA GLN A 107 0.35 -6.95 12.42
C GLN A 107 -0.02 -7.21 10.95
N HIS A 108 0.15 -6.22 10.07
CA HIS A 108 -0.06 -6.40 8.63
C HIS A 108 0.97 -7.33 7.99
N ALA A 109 2.23 -7.33 8.44
CA ALA A 109 3.27 -8.23 7.96
C ALA A 109 3.01 -9.69 8.36
N GLU A 110 2.68 -9.94 9.62
CA GLU A 110 2.24 -11.24 10.13
C GLU A 110 1.02 -11.73 9.36
N TRP A 111 0.03 -10.86 9.17
CA TRP A 111 -1.18 -11.19 8.45
C TRP A 111 -0.91 -11.56 6.97
N ALA A 112 -0.15 -10.74 6.26
CA ALA A 112 0.23 -11.04 4.88
C ALA A 112 1.02 -12.34 4.80
N ARG A 113 1.89 -12.61 5.79
CA ARG A 113 2.64 -13.87 5.89
C ARG A 113 1.72 -15.07 6.04
N SER A 114 0.75 -15.03 6.94
CA SER A 114 -0.16 -16.16 7.14
C SER A 114 -1.03 -16.42 5.91
N LEU A 115 -1.56 -15.38 5.23
CA LEU A 115 -2.34 -15.57 4.00
C LEU A 115 -1.50 -16.09 2.83
N LEU A 116 -0.29 -15.55 2.65
CA LEU A 116 0.53 -15.85 1.49
C LEU A 116 1.29 -17.17 1.63
N LEU A 117 1.76 -17.50 2.84
CA LEU A 117 2.59 -18.70 3.05
C LEU A 117 1.75 -19.94 3.40
N GLU A 118 0.72 -19.82 4.24
CA GLU A 118 -0.04 -21.00 4.71
C GLU A 118 -1.05 -21.50 3.67
N ARG A 119 -1.48 -20.65 2.72
CA ARG A 119 -2.50 -21.02 1.72
C ARG A 119 -1.93 -21.36 0.34
N GLN A 120 -0.68 -21.01 0.05
CA GLN A 120 -0.02 -21.47 -1.18
C GLN A 120 0.41 -22.93 -1.15
N SER A 121 0.42 -23.60 0.01
CA SER A 121 0.58 -25.06 0.05
C SER A 121 -0.61 -25.82 -0.54
N VAL A 122 -1.77 -25.15 -0.75
CA VAL A 122 -3.02 -25.76 -1.21
C VAL A 122 -3.32 -25.46 -2.69
N ALA A 123 -2.80 -24.36 -3.23
CA ALA A 123 -3.20 -23.83 -4.53
C ALA A 123 -2.28 -24.17 -5.73
N SER A 124 -1.27 -25.04 -5.58
CA SER A 124 -0.37 -25.43 -6.70
C SER A 124 0.28 -24.26 -7.47
N LEU A 125 0.26 -23.04 -6.90
CA LEU A 125 1.02 -21.89 -7.38
C LEU A 125 2.41 -22.03 -6.79
N GLY A 126 3.25 -22.76 -7.52
CA GLY A 126 4.59 -23.13 -7.10
C GLY A 126 5.43 -21.94 -6.66
N LEU A 127 6.11 -22.17 -5.53
CA LEU A 127 7.25 -21.45 -4.99
C LEU A 127 6.94 -20.03 -4.47
N ILE A 128 6.86 -19.95 -3.13
CA ILE A 128 7.19 -18.75 -2.37
C ILE A 128 8.48 -18.17 -2.95
N SER A 129 8.38 -17.01 -3.62
CA SER A 129 9.57 -16.36 -4.15
C SER A 129 10.41 -15.87 -2.97
N ARG A 130 11.74 -16.01 -3.07
CA ARG A 130 12.66 -15.49 -2.05
C ARG A 130 12.43 -13.99 -1.81
N GLU A 131 12.03 -13.25 -2.85
CA GLU A 131 11.68 -11.84 -2.76
C GLU A 131 10.43 -11.59 -1.91
N LEU A 132 9.44 -12.49 -1.94
CA LEU A 132 8.26 -12.38 -1.07
C LEU A 132 8.61 -12.57 0.40
N LEU A 133 9.47 -13.55 0.73
CA LEU A 133 9.93 -13.73 2.11
C LEU A 133 10.70 -12.50 2.59
N ARG A 134 11.63 -12.00 1.77
CA ARG A 134 12.39 -10.78 2.09
C ARG A 134 11.49 -9.56 2.24
N PHE A 135 10.42 -9.46 1.44
CA PHE A 135 9.43 -8.40 1.54
C PHE A 135 8.73 -8.43 2.89
N LEU A 136 8.25 -9.60 3.30
CA LEU A 136 7.56 -9.80 4.57
C LEU A 136 8.50 -9.61 5.77
N ASP A 137 9.75 -10.08 5.68
CA ASP A 137 10.76 -9.90 6.73
C ASP A 137 11.09 -8.41 6.93
N LEU A 138 11.26 -7.64 5.84
CA LEU A 138 11.54 -6.21 5.95
C LEU A 138 10.32 -5.44 6.48
N LEU A 139 9.11 -5.87 6.12
CA LEU A 139 7.88 -5.26 6.62
C LEU A 139 7.72 -5.44 8.14
N ASP A 140 8.07 -6.61 8.67
CA ASP A 140 8.02 -6.92 10.11
C ASP A 140 9.17 -6.27 10.91
N SER A 141 10.21 -5.81 10.22
CA SER A 141 11.38 -5.19 10.84
C SER A 141 11.12 -3.78 11.40
N ALA A 142 12.14 -3.18 12.00
CA ALA A 142 12.12 -1.77 12.43
C ALA A 142 12.52 -0.77 11.32
N ALA A 143 12.73 -1.22 10.08
CA ALA A 143 13.18 -0.38 8.97
C ALA A 143 12.27 0.84 8.73
N ASP A 144 12.88 1.95 8.30
CA ASP A 144 12.15 3.12 7.81
C ASP A 144 11.80 2.92 6.33
N LEU A 145 10.50 2.83 6.03
CA LEU A 145 10.01 2.59 4.67
C LEU A 145 10.22 3.78 3.71
N LYS A 146 10.73 4.91 4.19
CA LYS A 146 11.18 6.02 3.33
C LYS A 146 12.65 5.92 2.95
N GLN A 147 13.44 5.13 3.68
CA GLN A 147 14.89 5.00 3.49
C GLN A 147 15.28 3.60 2.97
N GLU A 148 14.58 2.56 3.42
CA GLU A 148 14.86 1.17 3.06
C GLU A 148 13.87 0.68 2.01
N ARG A 149 14.39 0.25 0.86
CA ARG A 149 13.56 -0.20 -0.25
C ARG A 149 13.07 -1.63 -0.03
N LEU A 150 11.75 -1.83 -0.10
CA LEU A 150 11.12 -3.14 -0.10
C LEU A 150 11.51 -3.89 -1.38
N PRO A 151 11.89 -5.18 -1.28
CA PRO A 151 12.08 -6.02 -2.45
C PRO A 151 10.75 -6.19 -3.19
N ASN A 152 10.79 -6.30 -4.51
CA ASN A 152 9.58 -6.43 -5.32
C ASN A 152 9.26 -7.92 -5.57
N PRO A 153 8.21 -8.49 -4.96
CA PRO A 153 7.85 -9.89 -5.17
C PRO A 153 7.09 -10.15 -6.47
N PHE A 154 6.76 -9.11 -7.24
CA PHE A 154 5.87 -9.17 -8.41
C PHE A 154 6.59 -8.98 -9.75
N GLU A 155 7.91 -8.77 -9.71
CA GLU A 155 8.71 -8.45 -10.90
C GLU A 155 8.07 -7.31 -11.72
N ASN A 156 7.64 -7.61 -12.95
CA ASN A 156 7.04 -6.64 -13.88
C ASN A 156 5.51 -6.72 -13.96
N ALA A 157 4.87 -7.54 -13.10
CA ALA A 157 3.44 -7.81 -13.13
C ALA A 157 2.80 -7.44 -11.78
N LEU A 158 2.60 -6.15 -11.56
CA LEU A 158 2.01 -5.64 -10.33
C LEU A 158 0.54 -6.10 -10.17
N PRO A 159 0.07 -6.42 -8.95
CA PRO A 159 -1.31 -6.85 -8.68
C PRO A 159 -2.39 -5.93 -9.27
N GLN A 160 -2.14 -4.62 -9.26
CA GLN A 160 -3.07 -3.61 -9.79
C GLN A 160 -3.24 -3.64 -11.31
N MET A 161 -2.41 -4.40 -12.03
CA MET A 161 -2.52 -4.59 -13.48
C MET A 161 -3.40 -5.78 -13.86
N GLY A 162 -3.47 -6.81 -13.01
CA GLY A 162 -4.09 -8.11 -13.36
C GLY A 162 -5.25 -8.53 -12.46
N LEU A 163 -5.43 -7.91 -11.30
CA LEU A 163 -6.46 -8.30 -10.32
C LEU A 163 -7.61 -7.29 -10.27
N GLY A 164 -8.04 -6.76 -11.42
CA GLY A 164 -9.06 -5.72 -11.51
C GLY A 164 -10.37 -6.06 -10.80
N ASP A 165 -10.84 -7.30 -10.95
CA ASP A 165 -12.06 -7.82 -10.29
C ASP A 165 -11.94 -7.85 -8.77
N TYR A 166 -10.71 -7.84 -8.26
CA TYR A 166 -10.37 -7.80 -6.84
C TYR A 166 -9.81 -6.44 -6.41
N GLY A 167 -10.08 -5.37 -7.17
CA GLY A 167 -9.59 -4.02 -6.85
C GLY A 167 -8.07 -3.85 -6.95
N GLY A 168 -7.37 -4.75 -7.64
CA GLY A 168 -5.91 -4.73 -7.73
C GLY A 168 -5.19 -5.21 -6.46
N ASN A 169 -5.91 -5.92 -5.58
CA ASN A 169 -5.44 -6.34 -4.26
C ASN A 169 -5.15 -7.85 -4.25
N LEU A 170 -3.89 -8.23 -4.03
CA LEU A 170 -3.47 -9.62 -3.96
C LEU A 170 -4.17 -10.39 -2.84
N LEU A 171 -4.23 -9.82 -1.63
CA LEU A 171 -4.80 -10.50 -0.49
C LEU A 171 -6.31 -10.69 -0.64
N LYS A 172 -7.01 -9.74 -1.27
CA LYS A 172 -8.42 -9.90 -1.65
C LYS A 172 -8.60 -11.00 -2.68
N ALA A 173 -7.78 -11.05 -3.74
CA ALA A 173 -7.86 -12.10 -4.75
C ALA A 173 -7.63 -13.50 -4.17
N LEU A 174 -6.70 -13.62 -3.22
CA LEU A 174 -6.46 -14.88 -2.51
C LEU A 174 -7.63 -15.24 -1.59
N ALA A 175 -8.14 -14.27 -0.81
CA ALA A 175 -9.29 -14.48 0.05
C ALA A 175 -10.55 -14.90 -0.73
N THR A 176 -10.81 -14.29 -1.90
CA THR A 176 -11.98 -14.62 -2.73
C THR A 176 -11.84 -15.95 -3.45
N GLN A 177 -10.64 -16.29 -3.97
CA GLN A 177 -10.39 -17.64 -4.50
C GLN A 177 -10.61 -18.72 -3.44
N THR A 178 -10.36 -18.39 -2.16
CA THR A 178 -10.65 -19.30 -1.05
C THR A 178 -12.09 -19.21 -0.54
N ALA A 179 -12.81 -18.11 -0.77
CA ALA A 179 -14.20 -17.90 -0.31
C ALA A 179 -15.21 -18.83 -0.99
N ALA A 180 -14.86 -19.44 -2.13
CA ALA A 180 -15.62 -20.56 -2.68
C ALA A 180 -15.66 -21.78 -1.73
N LEU A 181 -14.91 -21.78 -0.60
CA LEU A 181 -14.68 -22.93 0.26
C LEU A 181 -15.00 -22.73 1.77
N SER A 182 -15.32 -21.53 2.32
CA SER A 182 -15.70 -21.41 3.77
C SER A 182 -16.48 -20.14 4.22
N MET A 183 -17.24 -20.24 5.34
CA MET A 183 -17.93 -19.13 6.02
C MET A 183 -17.01 -18.10 6.72
N GLY A 184 -15.71 -18.40 6.91
CA GLY A 184 -14.75 -17.48 7.52
C GLY A 184 -14.36 -16.29 6.64
N ASP A 185 -14.74 -16.32 5.35
CA ASP A 185 -14.19 -15.44 4.34
C ASP A 185 -15.06 -14.18 4.07
N SER A 186 -16.34 -14.14 4.47
CA SER A 186 -17.15 -12.90 4.40
C SER A 186 -16.58 -11.79 5.28
N MET A 187 -16.15 -12.15 6.49
CA MET A 187 -15.46 -11.25 7.42
C MET A 187 -14.21 -10.62 6.77
N MET A 188 -13.40 -11.46 6.12
CA MET A 188 -12.14 -11.03 5.51
C MET A 188 -12.35 -10.17 4.27
N VAL A 189 -13.35 -10.50 3.45
CA VAL A 189 -13.70 -9.70 2.27
C VAL A 189 -14.11 -8.29 2.68
N HIS A 190 -14.99 -8.14 3.67
CA HIS A 190 -15.38 -6.81 4.16
C HIS A 190 -14.19 -6.04 4.72
N TYR A 191 -13.30 -6.71 5.47
CA TYR A 191 -12.12 -6.06 6.02
C TYR A 191 -11.20 -5.52 4.91
N PHE A 192 -10.98 -6.26 3.83
CA PHE A 192 -10.15 -5.81 2.69
C PHE A 192 -10.79 -4.76 1.80
N ASN A 193 -12.12 -4.63 1.86
CA ASN A 193 -12.82 -3.53 1.22
C ASN A 193 -12.82 -2.25 2.08
N GLY A 194 -12.20 -2.29 3.27
CA GLY A 194 -12.25 -1.18 4.24
C GLY A 194 -13.62 -1.04 4.92
N GLU A 195 -14.50 -2.03 4.78
CA GLU A 195 -15.85 -2.07 5.34
C GLU A 195 -15.79 -2.62 6.78
N LEU A 196 -15.11 -1.87 7.66
CA LEU A 196 -14.75 -2.36 9.01
C LEU A 196 -15.95 -2.79 9.85
N GLU A 197 -17.08 -2.07 9.79
CA GLU A 197 -18.30 -2.44 10.51
C GLU A 197 -18.89 -3.77 10.03
N GLN A 198 -18.90 -3.99 8.71
CA GLN A 198 -19.42 -5.19 8.08
C GLN A 198 -18.48 -6.38 8.36
N ALA A 199 -17.18 -6.12 8.38
CA ALA A 199 -16.17 -7.08 8.80
C ALA A 199 -16.38 -7.50 10.25
N TYR A 200 -16.62 -6.53 11.15
CA TYR A 200 -16.88 -6.78 12.57
C TYR A 200 -18.16 -7.60 12.78
N ALA A 201 -19.26 -7.26 12.10
CA ALA A 201 -20.50 -8.02 12.18
C ALA A 201 -20.31 -9.48 11.77
N ALA A 202 -19.59 -9.72 10.68
CA ALA A 202 -19.25 -11.06 10.24
C ALA A 202 -18.25 -11.77 11.18
N ALA A 203 -17.36 -11.03 11.84
CA ALA A 203 -16.38 -11.57 12.79
C ALA A 203 -17.03 -12.09 14.08
N ILE A 204 -18.02 -11.38 14.62
CA ILE A 204 -18.74 -11.81 15.84
C ILE A 204 -19.47 -13.14 15.61
N GLY A 205 -20.08 -13.31 14.44
CA GLY A 205 -20.83 -14.51 14.09
C GLY A 205 -19.96 -15.74 13.79
N LEU A 206 -18.64 -15.56 13.63
CA LEU A 206 -17.75 -16.64 13.21
C LEU A 206 -17.37 -17.55 14.38
N GLN A 207 -17.90 -18.78 14.36
CA GLN A 207 -17.43 -19.89 15.17
C GLN A 207 -16.54 -20.79 14.34
N THR A 208 -15.28 -20.96 14.74
CA THR A 208 -14.31 -21.74 13.97
C THR A 208 -13.19 -22.28 14.87
N ASP A 209 -12.84 -23.54 14.64
CA ASP A 209 -11.68 -24.18 15.27
C ASP A 209 -10.39 -23.92 14.49
N ASN A 210 -10.48 -23.32 13.29
CA ASN A 210 -9.32 -22.97 12.50
C ASN A 210 -8.51 -21.86 13.23
N PRO A 211 -7.26 -22.12 13.64
CA PRO A 211 -6.44 -21.16 14.40
C PRO A 211 -6.25 -19.83 13.66
N LEU A 212 -6.12 -19.90 12.33
CA LEU A 212 -5.92 -18.74 11.47
C LEU A 212 -7.18 -17.85 11.41
N LEU A 213 -8.35 -18.46 11.25
CA LEU A 213 -9.62 -17.72 11.26
C LEU A 213 -9.91 -17.10 12.64
N ARG A 214 -9.46 -17.73 13.74
CA ARG A 214 -9.52 -17.14 15.08
C ARG A 214 -8.63 -15.92 15.22
N GLN A 215 -7.40 -15.96 14.68
CA GLN A 215 -6.50 -14.80 14.66
C GLN A 215 -7.11 -13.63 13.87
N TYR A 216 -7.70 -13.92 12.70
CA TYR A 216 -8.35 -12.91 11.87
C TYR A 216 -9.57 -12.29 12.52
N ARG A 217 -10.40 -13.12 13.18
CA ARG A 217 -11.51 -12.62 13.98
C ARG A 217 -11.00 -11.64 15.04
N GLN A 218 -9.98 -12.01 15.81
CA GLN A 218 -9.46 -11.15 16.87
C GLN A 218 -8.96 -9.81 16.32
N LEU A 219 -8.22 -9.83 15.21
CA LEU A 219 -7.70 -8.61 14.59
C LEU A 219 -8.79 -7.63 14.16
N ILE A 220 -9.89 -8.14 13.59
CA ILE A 220 -11.01 -7.31 13.16
C ILE A 220 -11.78 -6.76 14.37
N LEU A 221 -11.92 -7.56 15.43
CA LEU A 221 -12.50 -7.09 16.70
C LEU A 221 -11.66 -5.95 17.30
N ASP A 222 -10.33 -6.12 17.34
CA ASP A 222 -9.40 -5.12 17.89
C ASP A 222 -9.44 -3.82 17.07
N ALA A 223 -9.37 -3.92 15.73
CA ALA A 223 -9.41 -2.76 14.83
C ALA A 223 -10.74 -2.00 14.92
N TYR A 224 -11.86 -2.70 15.07
CA TYR A 224 -13.17 -2.06 15.28
C TYR A 224 -13.25 -1.36 16.64
N GLN A 225 -12.75 -2.00 17.71
CA GLN A 225 -12.75 -1.41 19.04
C GLN A 225 -11.89 -0.14 19.08
N GLU A 226 -10.71 -0.16 18.47
CA GLU A 226 -9.83 1.02 18.40
C GLU A 226 -10.47 2.18 17.63
N ALA A 227 -11.15 1.90 16.52
CA ALA A 227 -11.89 2.91 15.77
C ALA A 227 -13.02 3.53 16.61
N LYS A 228 -13.74 2.69 17.37
CA LYS A 228 -14.82 3.13 18.25
C LYS A 228 -14.29 3.96 19.42
N ASP A 229 -13.22 3.51 20.08
CA ASP A 229 -12.60 4.24 21.19
C ASP A 229 -12.10 5.63 20.74
N PHE A 230 -11.61 5.73 19.51
CA PHE A 230 -11.22 7.01 18.91
C PHE A 230 -12.42 7.95 18.69
N ASP A 231 -13.54 7.43 18.16
CA ASP A 231 -14.77 8.20 17.98
C ASP A 231 -15.36 8.66 19.33
N ASP A 232 -15.39 7.77 20.32
CA ASP A 232 -15.86 8.07 21.69
C ASP A 232 -14.99 9.18 22.35
N LEU A 233 -13.68 9.18 22.12
CA LEU A 233 -12.78 10.23 22.59
C LEU A 233 -13.03 11.58 21.90
N LEU A 234 -13.35 11.59 20.60
CA LEU A 234 -13.68 12.81 19.87
C LEU A 234 -15.00 13.42 20.33
N ASP A 235 -16.00 12.59 20.63
CA ASP A 235 -17.28 13.05 21.15
C ASP A 235 -17.18 13.54 22.61
N ALA A 236 -16.28 12.96 23.42
CA ALA A 236 -16.00 13.47 24.76
C ALA A 236 -15.30 14.84 24.79
N TRP A 237 -14.74 15.30 23.66
CA TRP A 237 -14.04 16.59 23.50
C TRP A 237 -14.90 17.65 22.79
N ARG A 238 -16.14 17.33 22.43
CA ARG A 238 -17.16 18.28 21.93
C ARG A 238 -17.96 18.91 23.06
#